data_AF-A0A534AUH7-F1
#
_entry.id   AF-A0A534AUH7-F1
#
_cell.length_a   1.000
_cell.length_b   1.000
_cell.length_c   1.000
_cell.angle_alpha   90.00
_cell.angle_beta   90.00
_cell.angle_gamma   90.00
#
_symmetry.space_group_name_H-M   'P 1'
#
loop_
_entity.id
_entity.type
_entity.pdbx_description
1 polymer ?
#
loop_
_entity_poly.entity_id
_entity_poly.type
_entity_poly.pdbx_seq_one_letter_code
_entity_poly.pdbx_strand_id
1 'polypeptide(L)'
;MLFVRGLLDRLLVVCAVVAGGLVPGFIAQYRQRLGGRLDQARLDLEPWQRLADQFHHGDIRTLIQYHLDSGDPKFHAEGAVIRSLVDTVQQLQSTVDALHASLFRQVGYLLLHADPGLARATFNDWVPTFALSAEGIVFALAFAAVTWLVFQGAWRLAALAGQGLAGRASASPGEPIPQPRRLSPGDGRPRNGSQWRR
;
A
#
# COMPACT_ATOMS: atom_id res chain seq x y z
N MET A 1 -20.91 -15.32 -19.48
CA MET A 1 -20.26 -14.84 -18.23
C MET A 1 -18.84 -15.37 -18.04
N LEU A 2 -18.52 -16.63 -18.38
CA LEU A 2 -17.17 -17.19 -18.24
C LEU A 2 -16.11 -16.49 -19.12
N PHE A 3 -16.45 -16.11 -20.36
CA PHE A 3 -15.54 -15.42 -21.27
C PHE A 3 -15.10 -14.03 -20.76
N VAL A 4 -16.06 -13.21 -20.31
CA VAL A 4 -15.79 -11.86 -19.76
C VAL A 4 -14.90 -11.95 -18.52
N ARG A 5 -15.17 -12.93 -17.64
CA ARG A 5 -14.32 -13.16 -16.47
C ARG A 5 -12.89 -13.54 -16.85
N GLY A 6 -12.72 -14.46 -17.80
CA GLY A 6 -11.39 -14.86 -18.27
C GLY A 6 -10.61 -13.72 -18.93
N LEU A 7 -11.31 -12.83 -19.65
CA LEU A 7 -10.71 -11.63 -20.23
C LEU A 7 -10.26 -10.65 -19.14
N LEU A 8 -11.12 -10.35 -18.16
CA LEU A 8 -10.79 -9.46 -17.04
C LEU A 8 -9.61 -9.99 -16.23
N ASP A 9 -9.55 -11.29 -15.98
CA ASP A 9 -8.46 -11.94 -15.26
C ASP A 9 -7.11 -11.74 -15.97
N ARG A 10 -7.08 -11.98 -17.29
CA ARG A 10 -5.87 -11.77 -18.11
C ARG A 10 -5.45 -10.31 -18.16
N LEU A 11 -6.41 -9.40 -18.37
CA LEU A 11 -6.14 -7.96 -18.39
C LEU A 11 -5.56 -7.49 -17.04
N LEU A 12 -6.15 -7.95 -15.92
CA LEU A 12 -5.67 -7.63 -14.58
C LEU A 12 -4.24 -8.11 -14.37
N VAL A 13 -3.92 -9.35 -14.76
CA VAL A 13 -2.56 -9.90 -14.61
C VAL A 13 -1.57 -9.12 -15.47
N VAL A 14 -1.89 -8.83 -16.73
CA VAL A 14 -1.01 -8.04 -17.61
C VAL A 14 -0.78 -6.65 -17.04
N CYS A 15 -1.83 -5.95 -16.61
CA CYS A 15 -1.71 -4.64 -15.96
C CYS A 15 -0.88 -4.70 -14.68
N ALA A 16 -1.04 -5.75 -13.87
CA ALA A 16 -0.28 -5.92 -12.64
C ALA A 16 1.21 -6.18 -12.91
N VAL A 17 1.55 -7.00 -13.91
CA VAL A 17 2.95 -7.21 -14.33
C VAL A 17 3.58 -5.90 -14.80
N VAL A 18 2.87 -5.13 -15.64
CA VAL A 18 3.34 -3.82 -16.10
C VAL A 18 3.56 -2.89 -14.92
N ALA A 19 2.56 -2.71 -14.05
CA ALA A 19 2.65 -1.85 -12.88
C ALA A 19 3.82 -2.26 -11.96
N GLY A 20 3.95 -3.56 -11.66
CA GLY A 20 5.04 -4.10 -10.85
C GLY A 20 6.42 -3.87 -11.47
N GLY A 21 6.55 -4.03 -12.78
CA GLY A 21 7.83 -3.82 -13.49
C GLY A 21 8.22 -2.35 -13.70
N LEU A 22 7.29 -1.41 -13.49
CA LEU A 22 7.56 0.03 -13.47
C LEU A 22 8.12 0.50 -12.12
N VAL A 23 7.85 -0.21 -11.02
CA VAL A 23 8.29 0.16 -9.67
C VAL A 23 9.81 0.34 -9.57
N PRO A 24 10.65 -0.61 -10.05
CA PRO A 24 12.10 -0.43 -9.92
C PRO A 24 12.62 0.77 -10.73
N GLY A 25 12.00 1.08 -11.87
CA GLY A 25 12.33 2.28 -12.66
C GLY A 25 12.02 3.56 -11.91
N PHE A 26 10.87 3.63 -11.24
CA PHE A 26 10.53 4.76 -10.36
C PHE A 26 11.54 4.90 -9.22
N ILE A 27 11.89 3.80 -8.55
CA ILE A 27 12.86 3.80 -7.44
C ILE A 27 14.23 4.29 -7.91
N ALA A 28 14.68 3.85 -9.08
CA ALA A 28 15.94 4.29 -9.66
C ALA A 28 15.96 5.82 -9.88
N GLN A 29 14.89 6.39 -10.46
CA GLN A 29 14.79 7.83 -10.68
C GLN A 29 14.70 8.61 -9.36
N TYR A 30 13.97 8.10 -8.37
CA TYR A 30 13.91 8.68 -7.03
C TYR A 30 15.31 8.72 -6.39
N ARG A 31 16.04 7.61 -6.43
CA ARG A 31 17.42 7.49 -5.91
C ARG A 31 18.36 8.47 -6.58
N GLN A 32 18.28 8.62 -7.90
CA GLN A 32 19.11 9.55 -8.64
C GLN A 32 18.86 11.01 -8.21
N ARG A 33 17.59 11.40 -8.02
CA ARG A 33 17.24 12.73 -7.50
C ARG A 33 17.76 12.96 -6.08
N LEU A 34 17.61 11.95 -5.23
CA LEU A 34 18.11 12.01 -3.85
C LEU A 34 19.64 12.13 -3.82
N GLY A 35 20.35 11.34 -4.64
CA GLY A 35 21.80 11.43 -4.82
C GLY A 35 22.24 12.81 -5.30
N GLY A 36 21.56 13.38 -6.29
CA GLY A 36 21.84 14.75 -6.74
C GLY A 36 21.66 15.81 -5.65
N ARG A 37 20.64 15.67 -4.79
CA ARG A 37 20.46 16.57 -3.63
C ARG A 37 21.61 16.44 -2.62
N LEU A 38 22.07 15.21 -2.38
CA LEU A 38 23.21 14.95 -1.50
C LEU A 38 24.50 15.54 -2.06
N ASP A 39 24.77 15.34 -3.36
CA ASP A 39 25.94 15.89 -4.03
C ASP A 39 25.94 17.41 -3.99
N GLN A 40 24.79 18.04 -4.25
CA GLN A 40 24.63 19.49 -4.10
C GLN A 40 24.90 19.95 -2.67
N ALA A 41 24.30 19.31 -1.66
CA ALA A 41 24.50 19.68 -0.26
C ALA A 41 25.97 19.53 0.19
N ARG A 42 26.71 18.56 -0.37
CA ARG A 42 28.15 18.39 -0.15
C ARG A 42 28.96 19.51 -0.79
N LEU A 43 28.64 19.88 -2.03
CA LEU A 43 29.29 21.00 -2.72
C LEU A 43 29.06 22.31 -1.95
N ASP A 44 27.85 22.52 -1.45
CA ASP A 44 27.53 23.69 -0.62
C ASP A 44 28.31 23.70 0.71
N LEU A 45 28.65 22.52 1.25
CA LEU A 45 29.41 22.37 2.50
C LEU A 45 30.92 22.53 2.32
N GLU A 46 31.43 22.26 1.12
CA GLU A 46 32.86 22.24 0.81
C GLU A 46 33.61 23.53 1.19
N PRO A 47 33.11 24.75 0.94
CA PRO A 47 33.80 25.97 1.36
C PRO A 47 33.98 26.06 2.87
N TRP A 48 33.00 25.61 3.66
CA TRP A 48 33.07 25.58 5.12
C TRP A 48 34.04 24.52 5.61
N GLN A 49 34.06 23.35 4.97
CA GLN A 49 35.05 22.33 5.27
C GLN A 49 36.47 22.85 4.99
N ARG A 50 36.71 23.57 3.90
CA ARG A 50 38.02 24.19 3.61
C ARG A 50 38.43 25.22 4.67
N LEU A 51 37.49 25.99 5.22
CA LEU A 51 37.77 26.89 6.34
C LEU A 51 38.12 26.12 7.62
N ALA A 52 37.41 25.03 7.90
CA ALA A 52 37.73 24.15 9.01
C ALA A 52 39.12 23.51 8.84
N ASP A 53 39.48 23.07 7.63
CA ASP A 53 40.79 22.49 7.32
C ASP A 53 41.91 23.51 7.57
N GLN A 54 41.71 24.77 7.21
CA GLN A 54 42.69 25.83 7.36
C GLN A 54 42.86 26.32 8.81
N PHE A 55 41.76 26.51 9.55
CA PHE A 55 41.77 27.21 10.83
C PHE A 55 41.43 26.33 12.04
N HIS A 56 40.88 25.14 11.81
CA HIS A 56 40.36 24.25 12.87
C HIS A 56 40.78 22.78 12.66
N HIS A 57 41.91 22.52 12.00
CA HIS A 57 42.48 21.17 11.78
C HIS A 57 41.51 20.18 11.10
N GLY A 58 40.57 20.70 10.30
CA GLY A 58 39.56 19.93 9.58
C GLY A 58 38.32 19.56 10.39
N ASP A 59 38.23 19.95 11.67
CA ASP A 59 37.03 19.71 12.45
C ASP A 59 35.97 20.80 12.20
N ILE A 60 35.02 20.47 11.34
CA ILE A 60 33.90 21.36 11.03
C ILE A 60 33.01 21.67 12.24
N ARG A 61 32.97 20.78 13.26
CA ARG A 61 32.20 21.05 14.48
C ARG A 61 32.84 22.18 15.28
N THR A 62 34.17 22.21 15.34
CA THR A 62 34.90 23.30 15.98
C THR A 62 34.66 24.63 15.25
N LEU A 63 34.66 24.64 13.91
CA LEU A 63 34.29 25.84 13.12
C LEU A 63 32.86 26.32 13.43
N ILE A 64 31.90 25.39 13.51
CA ILE A 64 30.51 25.70 13.84
C ILE A 64 30.40 26.33 15.24
N GLN A 65 31.05 25.73 16.24
CA GLN A 65 31.00 26.26 17.61
C GLN A 65 31.65 27.64 17.69
N TYR A 66 32.78 27.86 17.02
CA TYR A 66 33.41 29.17 16.93
C TYR A 66 32.45 30.25 16.40
N HIS A 67 31.65 29.93 15.37
CA HIS A 67 30.65 30.87 14.84
C HIS A 67 29.49 31.07 15.82
N LEU A 68 28.98 30.01 16.44
CA LEU A 68 27.87 30.07 17.39
C LEU A 68 28.22 30.79 18.69
N ASP A 69 29.47 30.73 19.14
CA ASP A 69 29.94 31.41 20.35
C ASP A 69 30.29 32.89 20.09
N SER A 70 30.24 33.33 18.83
CA SER A 70 30.54 34.71 18.46
C SER A 70 29.50 35.68 19.02
N GLY A 71 29.98 36.79 19.59
CA GLY A 71 29.13 37.89 20.03
C GLY A 71 28.52 38.72 18.89
N ASP A 72 28.96 38.52 17.65
CA ASP A 72 28.36 39.13 16.46
C ASP A 72 27.16 38.29 15.98
N PRO A 73 25.93 38.84 15.95
CA PRO A 73 24.73 38.13 15.51
C PRO A 73 24.82 37.53 14.10
N LYS A 74 25.62 38.12 13.21
CA LYS A 74 25.81 37.60 11.84
C LYS A 74 26.60 36.31 11.84
N PHE A 75 27.73 36.29 12.56
CA PHE A 75 28.56 35.09 12.71
C PHE A 75 27.80 33.98 13.44
N HIS A 76 27.04 34.31 14.49
CA HIS A 76 26.16 33.34 15.15
C HIS A 76 25.13 32.74 14.17
N ALA A 77 24.49 33.57 13.34
CA ALA A 77 23.54 33.09 12.34
C ALA A 77 24.21 32.19 11.29
N GLU A 78 25.41 32.53 10.83
CA GLU A 78 26.21 31.68 9.92
C GLU A 78 26.50 30.30 10.54
N GLY A 79 26.89 30.24 11.82
CA GLY A 79 27.09 28.97 12.52
C GLY A 79 25.85 28.06 12.51
N ALA A 80 24.66 28.66 12.67
CA ALA A 80 23.40 27.92 12.58
C ALA A 80 23.12 27.38 11.17
N VAL A 81 23.45 28.14 10.12
CA VAL A 81 23.33 27.72 8.71
C VAL A 81 24.28 26.56 8.41
N ILE A 82 25.56 26.66 8.81
CA ILE A 82 26.55 25.59 8.60
C ILE A 82 26.11 24.30 9.30
N ARG A 83 25.63 24.40 10.55
CA ARG A 83 25.09 23.25 11.28
C ARG A 83 23.93 22.60 10.54
N SER A 84 22.96 23.40 10.08
CA SER A 84 21.82 22.89 9.30
C SER A 84 22.28 22.17 8.02
N LEU A 85 23.35 22.64 7.37
CA LEU A 85 23.88 22.02 6.17
C LEU A 85 24.56 20.67 6.47
N VAL A 86 25.35 20.59 7.55
CA VAL A 86 25.93 19.32 8.03
C VAL A 86 24.84 18.30 8.35
N ASP A 87 23.79 18.71 9.08
CA ASP A 87 22.67 17.83 9.42
C ASP A 87 21.94 17.35 8.15
N THR A 88 21.76 18.24 7.17
CA THR A 88 21.15 17.92 5.87
C THR A 88 21.97 16.87 5.11
N VAL A 89 23.30 17.04 5.03
CA VAL A 89 24.18 16.05 4.38
C VAL A 89 24.09 14.70 5.07
N GLN A 90 24.10 14.66 6.41
CA GLN A 90 23.99 13.41 7.17
C GLN A 90 22.65 12.71 6.94
N GLN A 91 21.55 13.46 6.98
CA GLN A 91 20.22 12.92 6.73
C GLN A 91 20.09 12.37 5.30
N LEU A 92 20.52 13.14 4.29
CA LEU A 92 20.49 12.71 2.90
C LEU A 92 21.37 11.47 2.67
N GLN A 93 22.58 11.45 3.24
CA GLN A 93 23.48 10.31 3.16
C GLN A 93 22.84 9.04 3.72
N SER A 94 22.27 9.11 4.93
CA SER A 94 21.60 7.98 5.56
C SER A 94 20.44 7.43 4.71
N THR A 95 19.70 8.33 4.04
CA THR A 95 18.57 7.96 3.18
C THR A 95 19.06 7.31 1.89
N VAL A 96 20.13 7.83 1.28
CA VAL A 96 20.78 7.24 0.10
C VAL A 96 21.29 5.83 0.43
N ASP A 97 21.99 5.68 1.55
CA ASP A 97 22.55 4.39 1.99
C ASP A 97 21.46 3.35 2.24
N ALA A 98 20.34 3.74 2.86
CA ALA A 98 19.20 2.85 3.05
C ALA A 98 18.62 2.33 1.72
N LEU A 99 18.75 3.12 0.64
CA LEU A 99 18.29 2.76 -0.70
C LEU A 99 19.32 1.96 -1.51
N HIS A 100 20.54 1.74 -1.01
CA HIS A 100 21.52 0.82 -1.62
C HIS A 100 21.26 -0.67 -1.33
N ALA A 101 20.13 -1.01 -0.71
CA ALA A 101 19.73 -2.39 -0.41
C ALA A 101 19.10 -3.12 -1.62
N SER A 102 18.65 -4.37 -1.43
CA SER A 102 17.88 -5.12 -2.45
C SER A 102 16.56 -4.43 -2.81
N LEU A 103 16.02 -4.71 -4.00
CA LEU A 103 14.78 -4.08 -4.47
C LEU A 103 13.62 -4.17 -3.46
N PHE A 104 13.42 -5.33 -2.84
CA PHE A 104 12.35 -5.53 -1.83
C PHE A 104 12.51 -4.61 -0.61
N ARG A 105 13.75 -4.40 -0.15
CA ARG A 105 14.04 -3.47 0.95
C ARG A 105 13.84 -2.02 0.52
N GLN A 106 14.24 -1.66 -0.70
CA GLN A 106 14.01 -0.32 -1.25
C GLN A 106 12.51 0.01 -1.30
N VAL A 107 11.69 -0.94 -1.79
CA VAL A 107 10.23 -0.80 -1.82
C VAL A 107 9.67 -0.62 -0.41
N GLY A 108 10.03 -1.49 0.53
CA GLY A 108 9.57 -1.38 1.92
C GLY A 108 10.00 -0.06 2.59
N TYR A 109 11.23 0.38 2.34
CA TYR A 109 11.74 1.65 2.85
C TYR A 109 10.93 2.83 2.32
N LEU A 110 10.71 2.89 1.00
CA LEU A 110 9.95 3.98 0.37
C LEU A 110 8.48 4.01 0.83
N LEU A 111 7.86 2.85 1.03
CA LEU A 111 6.48 2.80 1.53
C LEU A 111 6.32 3.40 2.93
N LEU A 112 7.38 3.37 3.74
CA LEU A 112 7.35 3.81 5.15
C LEU A 112 8.00 5.18 5.37
N HIS A 113 9.02 5.53 4.58
CA HIS A 113 9.92 6.67 4.84
C HIS A 113 10.13 7.57 3.62
N ALA A 114 9.37 7.43 2.54
CA ALA A 114 9.50 8.33 1.39
C ALA A 114 9.19 9.78 1.78
N ASP A 115 10.06 10.70 1.34
CA ASP A 115 9.77 12.13 1.35
C ASP A 115 8.63 12.39 0.34
N PRO A 116 7.43 12.80 0.79
CA PRO A 116 6.29 12.96 -0.10
C PRO A 116 6.49 14.08 -1.13
N GLY A 117 7.30 15.10 -0.80
CA GLY A 117 7.66 16.16 -1.73
C GLY A 117 8.56 15.62 -2.84
N LEU A 118 9.59 14.85 -2.48
CA LEU A 118 10.50 14.24 -3.45
C LEU A 118 9.80 13.15 -4.29
N ALA A 119 8.95 12.33 -3.68
CA ALA A 119 8.17 11.32 -4.38
C ALA A 119 7.23 11.94 -5.41
N ARG A 120 6.53 13.02 -5.04
CA ARG A 120 5.66 13.77 -5.96
C ARG A 120 6.46 14.43 -7.09
N ALA A 121 7.58 15.06 -6.77
CA ALA A 121 8.44 15.66 -7.78
C ALA A 121 9.00 14.59 -8.74
N THR A 122 9.37 13.43 -8.21
CA THR A 122 9.82 12.28 -9.02
C THR A 122 8.70 11.85 -9.95
N PHE A 123 7.48 11.63 -9.41
CA PHE A 123 6.32 11.18 -10.18
C PHE A 123 5.94 12.14 -11.31
N ASN A 124 6.06 13.46 -11.09
CA ASN A 124 5.70 14.47 -12.09
C ASN A 124 6.61 14.47 -13.32
N ASP A 125 7.90 14.20 -13.14
CA ASP A 125 8.89 14.18 -14.23
C ASP A 125 9.33 12.74 -14.58
N TRP A 126 8.64 11.75 -14.04
CA TRP A 126 9.01 10.35 -14.22
C TRP A 126 8.63 9.86 -15.60
N VAL A 127 9.59 9.24 -16.28
CA VAL A 127 9.36 8.52 -17.53
C VAL A 127 9.22 7.04 -17.20
N PRO A 128 8.03 6.44 -17.39
CA PRO A 128 7.80 5.03 -17.08
C PRO A 128 8.80 4.13 -17.79
N THR A 129 9.60 3.43 -16.99
CA THR A 129 10.67 2.56 -17.48
C THR A 129 10.52 1.19 -16.87
N PHE A 130 10.45 0.17 -17.72
CA PHE A 130 10.34 -1.22 -17.28
C PHE A 130 11.72 -1.79 -16.98
N ALA A 131 11.96 -2.20 -15.73
CA ALA A 131 13.25 -2.77 -15.36
C ALA A 131 13.31 -4.26 -15.72
N LEU A 132 14.17 -4.59 -16.69
CA LEU A 132 14.41 -5.96 -17.15
C LEU A 132 15.48 -6.71 -16.32
N SER A 133 15.81 -6.22 -15.12
CA SER A 133 16.72 -6.91 -14.21
C SER A 133 16.06 -8.15 -13.62
N ALA A 134 16.85 -9.15 -13.20
CA ALA A 134 16.32 -10.36 -12.58
C ALA A 134 15.45 -10.05 -11.35
N GLU A 135 15.90 -9.16 -10.47
CA GLU A 135 15.09 -8.69 -9.33
C GLU A 135 13.81 -7.98 -9.77
N GLY A 136 13.87 -7.14 -10.82
CA GLY A 136 12.71 -6.44 -11.35
C GLY A 136 11.65 -7.38 -11.93
N ILE A 137 12.08 -8.41 -12.68
CA ILE A 137 11.20 -9.44 -13.22
C ILE A 137 10.56 -10.25 -12.08
N VAL A 138 11.36 -10.72 -11.12
CA VAL A 138 10.86 -11.46 -9.95
C VAL A 138 9.85 -10.61 -9.16
N PHE A 139 10.15 -9.34 -8.96
CA PHE A 139 9.25 -8.41 -8.27
C PHE A 139 7.94 -8.20 -9.06
N ALA A 140 8.01 -7.99 -10.38
CA ALA A 140 6.84 -7.81 -11.23
C ALA A 140 5.92 -9.05 -11.21
N LEU A 141 6.51 -10.24 -11.29
CA LEU A 141 5.77 -11.51 -11.21
C LEU A 141 5.16 -11.72 -9.81
N ALA A 142 5.90 -11.43 -8.74
CA ALA A 142 5.40 -11.53 -7.38
C ALA A 142 4.23 -10.55 -7.13
N PHE A 143 4.38 -9.30 -7.60
CA PHE A 143 3.33 -8.29 -7.53
C PHE A 143 2.06 -8.71 -8.29
N ALA A 144 2.23 -9.26 -9.50
CA ALA A 144 1.11 -9.78 -10.29
C ALA A 144 0.42 -10.97 -9.61
N ALA A 145 1.19 -11.91 -9.06
CA ALA A 145 0.65 -13.06 -8.33
C ALA A 145 -0.15 -12.63 -7.09
N VAL A 146 0.37 -11.68 -6.29
CA VAL A 146 -0.34 -11.14 -5.13
C VAL A 146 -1.62 -10.43 -5.55
N THR A 147 -1.56 -9.56 -6.56
CA THR A 147 -2.74 -8.83 -7.07
C THR A 147 -3.82 -9.79 -7.56
N TRP A 148 -3.42 -10.84 -8.28
CA TRP A 148 -4.32 -11.88 -8.76
C TRP A 148 -4.96 -12.68 -7.62
N LEU A 149 -4.19 -13.08 -6.61
CA LEU A 149 -4.72 -13.80 -5.45
C LEU A 149 -5.72 -12.96 -4.65
N VAL A 150 -5.45 -11.66 -4.47
CA VAL A 150 -6.37 -10.72 -3.83
C VAL A 150 -7.67 -10.60 -4.62
N PHE A 151 -7.58 -10.49 -5.94
CA PHE A 151 -8.76 -10.43 -6.82
C PHE A 151 -9.61 -11.71 -6.71
N GLN A 152 -8.98 -12.88 -6.75
CA GLN A 152 -9.69 -14.16 -6.59
C GLN A 152 -10.34 -14.29 -5.20
N GLY A 153 -9.65 -13.85 -4.15
CA GLY A 153 -10.17 -13.82 -2.79
C GLY A 153 -11.40 -12.92 -2.66
N ALA A 154 -11.30 -11.68 -3.12
CA ALA A 154 -12.40 -10.71 -3.12
C ALA A 154 -13.63 -11.24 -3.89
N TRP A 155 -13.41 -11.86 -5.05
CA TRP A 155 -14.48 -12.46 -5.84
C TRP A 155 -15.18 -13.60 -5.10
N ARG A 156 -14.43 -14.49 -4.43
CA ARG A 156 -15.00 -15.59 -3.64
C ARG A 156 -15.83 -15.07 -2.48
N LEU A 157 -15.37 -14.04 -1.78
CA LEU A 157 -16.11 -13.42 -0.68
C LEU A 157 -17.42 -12.78 -1.18
N ALA A 158 -17.38 -12.07 -2.30
CA ALA A 158 -18.58 -11.48 -2.91
C ALA A 158 -19.59 -12.56 -3.33
N ALA A 159 -19.12 -13.68 -3.90
CA ALA A 159 -19.98 -14.79 -4.28
C ALA A 159 -20.68 -15.45 -3.07
N LEU A 160 -19.96 -15.63 -1.96
CA LEU A 160 -20.52 -16.17 -0.71
C LEU A 160 -21.56 -15.23 -0.09
N ALA A 161 -21.32 -13.92 -0.10
CA ALA A 161 -22.27 -12.92 0.38
C ALA A 161 -23.57 -12.90 -0.44
N GLY A 162 -23.47 -13.07 -1.77
CA GLY A 162 -24.64 -13.16 -2.66
C GLY A 162 -25.52 -14.39 -2.39
N GLN A 163 -24.92 -15.52 -2.02
CA GLN A 163 -25.65 -16.74 -1.67
C GLN A 163 -26.38 -16.61 -0.31
N GLY A 164 -25.79 -15.91 0.66
CA GLY A 164 -26.43 -15.67 1.97
C GLY A 164 -27.68 -14.77 1.89
N LEU A 165 -27.73 -13.84 0.93
CA LEU A 165 -28.89 -13.00 0.66
C LEU A 165 -29.99 -13.76 -0.10
N ALA A 166 -29.62 -14.60 -1.08
CA ALA A 166 -30.57 -15.43 -1.82
C ALA A 166 -31.20 -16.53 -0.95
N GLY A 167 -30.45 -17.12 -0.01
CA GLY A 167 -30.96 -18.14 0.92
C GLY A 167 -32.01 -17.63 1.91
N ARG A 168 -31.96 -16.33 2.29
CA ARG A 168 -32.97 -15.70 3.15
C ARG A 168 -34.28 -15.40 2.42
N ALA A 169 -34.24 -15.13 1.12
CA ALA A 169 -35.44 -14.92 0.32
C ALA A 169 -36.23 -16.21 0.08
N SER A 170 -35.55 -17.35 0.02
CA SER A 170 -36.16 -18.68 -0.16
C SER A 170 -36.71 -19.30 1.13
N ALA A 171 -36.44 -18.70 2.30
CA ALA A 171 -36.87 -19.21 3.61
C ALA A 171 -38.31 -18.84 4.00
N SER A 172 -39.07 -18.17 3.11
CA SER A 172 -40.53 -18.07 3.21
C SER A 172 -41.26 -18.91 2.17
N PRO A 173 -41.24 -20.26 2.24
CA PRO A 173 -42.20 -21.08 1.51
C PRO A 173 -43.28 -21.61 2.47
N GLY A 174 -44.48 -21.04 2.34
CA GLY A 174 -45.75 -21.73 2.60
C GLY A 174 -45.99 -22.26 4.01
N GLU A 175 -46.65 -21.47 4.84
CA GLU A 175 -47.48 -22.02 5.91
C GLU A 175 -48.55 -22.92 5.25
N PRO A 176 -48.61 -24.23 5.54
CA PRO A 176 -49.62 -25.10 4.94
C PRO A 176 -50.99 -24.68 5.48
N ILE A 177 -51.89 -24.22 4.60
CA ILE A 177 -53.29 -23.98 4.96
C ILE A 177 -53.85 -25.28 5.54
N PRO A 178 -54.33 -25.31 6.81
CA PRO A 178 -54.90 -26.51 7.39
C PRO A 178 -56.12 -26.93 6.56
N GLN A 179 -56.09 -28.12 5.96
CA GLN A 179 -57.25 -28.62 5.23
C GLN A 179 -58.42 -28.84 6.19
N PRO A 180 -59.63 -28.33 5.89
CA PRO A 180 -60.80 -28.58 6.72
C PRO A 180 -61.12 -30.07 6.71
N ARG A 181 -61.14 -30.66 7.91
CA ARG A 181 -61.48 -32.07 8.18
C ARG A 181 -62.80 -32.42 7.48
N ARG A 182 -62.76 -33.25 6.43
CA ARG A 182 -63.98 -33.80 5.80
C ARG A 182 -64.75 -34.60 6.84
N LEU A 183 -65.97 -34.18 7.15
CA LEU A 183 -66.95 -34.98 7.88
C LEU A 183 -67.40 -36.12 6.95
N SER A 184 -67.14 -37.36 7.34
CA SER A 184 -67.65 -38.55 6.64
C SER A 184 -69.18 -38.61 6.78
N PRO A 185 -69.94 -38.77 5.69
CA PRO A 185 -71.37 -38.99 5.75
C PRO A 185 -71.62 -40.46 6.11
N GLY A 186 -71.86 -40.74 7.39
CA GLY A 186 -72.04 -42.12 7.83
C GLY A 186 -72.55 -42.34 9.24
N ASP A 187 -73.04 -41.32 9.94
CA ASP A 187 -73.62 -41.49 11.28
C ASP A 187 -75.14 -41.27 11.26
N GLY A 188 -75.81 -42.15 10.51
CA GLY A 188 -77.26 -42.30 10.50
C GLY A 188 -77.63 -43.67 11.03
N ARG A 189 -77.59 -43.87 12.35
CA ARG A 189 -78.24 -45.02 12.99
C ARG A 189 -79.57 -44.58 13.62
N PRO A 190 -80.71 -45.18 13.27
CA PRO A 190 -81.94 -44.97 14.00
C PRO A 190 -81.91 -45.76 15.31
N ARG A 191 -82.04 -45.08 16.44
CA ARG A 191 -82.33 -45.70 17.74
C ARG A 191 -83.84 -45.79 17.93
N ASN A 192 -84.39 -46.95 17.58
CA ASN A 192 -85.72 -47.45 17.95
C ASN A 192 -85.46 -48.73 18.77
N GLY A 193 -86.05 -49.06 19.91
CA GLY A 193 -87.08 -48.49 20.76
C GLY A 193 -87.46 -49.59 21.77
N SER A 194 -88.01 -49.19 22.91
CA SER A 194 -88.68 -50.02 23.93
C SER A 194 -87.83 -50.93 24.83
N GLN A 195 -87.92 -50.72 26.15
CA GLN A 195 -88.43 -51.72 27.08
C GLN A 195 -88.86 -51.08 28.41
N TRP A 196 -89.98 -51.59 28.93
CA TRP A 196 -90.76 -51.17 30.09
C TRP A 196 -90.27 -51.79 31.41
N ARG A 197 -90.83 -51.28 32.53
CA ARG A 197 -90.86 -51.77 33.94
C ARG A 197 -89.76 -51.18 34.84
N ARG A 198 -90.03 -50.76 36.08
CA ARG A 198 -91.18 -50.96 36.96
C ARG A 198 -91.27 -49.79 37.96
#